data_AF-A0A924R537-F1
#
_entry.id   AF-A0A924R537-F1
#
_cell.length_a   1.000
_cell.length_b   1.000
_cell.length_c   1.000
_cell.angle_alpha   90.00
_cell.angle_beta   90.00
_cell.angle_gamma   90.00
#
_symmetry.space_group_name_H-M   'P 1'
#
loop_
_entity.id
_entity.type
_entity.pdbx_description
1 polymer ?
#
loop_
_entity_poly.entity_id
_entity_poly.type
_entity_poly.pdbx_seq_one_letter_code
_entity_poly.pdbx_strand_id
1 'polypeptide(L)'
;MLPSAPRQKGVLRANYRTDVAGYLMAVSADYTWQSETQFDLSTSPNTLQPSYGIVNASVSLASTASGWRVTLVGKNLADKSYSQFLLPGANTQRAVPRDDRRYYGVNVRYEF
;
A
#
# COMPACT_ATOMS: atom_id res chain seq x y z
N MET A 1 -1.06 -24.03 13.80
CA MET A 1 -1.32 -22.93 12.84
C MET A 1 -1.40 -23.54 11.45
N LEU A 2 -2.36 -23.13 10.62
CA LEU A 2 -2.43 -23.64 9.24
C LEU A 2 -1.34 -22.96 8.38
N PRO A 3 -0.67 -23.70 7.49
CA PRO A 3 0.32 -23.14 6.57
C PRO A 3 -0.31 -22.08 5.67
N SER A 4 0.41 -20.99 5.39
CA SER A 4 0.06 -19.96 4.39
C SER A 4 -1.16 -19.09 4.69
N ALA A 5 -1.68 -19.06 5.93
CA ALA A 5 -2.75 -18.16 6.34
C ALA A 5 -2.23 -17.10 7.32
N PRO A 6 -2.02 -15.84 6.90
CA PRO A 6 -1.84 -14.74 7.85
C PRO A 6 -3.02 -14.72 8.84
N ARG A 7 -2.71 -14.82 10.13
CA ARG A 7 -3.72 -14.98 11.19
C ARG A 7 -4.68 -13.80 11.24
N GLN A 8 -4.19 -12.59 10.95
CA GLN A 8 -4.98 -11.36 10.99
C GLN A 8 -4.53 -10.40 9.89
N LYS A 9 -5.51 -9.77 9.22
CA LYS A 9 -5.29 -8.63 8.32
C LYS A 9 -6.27 -7.53 8.69
N GLY A 10 -5.79 -6.29 8.68
CA GLY A 10 -6.59 -5.12 8.94
C GLY A 10 -6.29 -4.02 7.92
N VAL A 11 -7.32 -3.23 7.59
CA VAL A 11 -7.16 -2.04 6.77
C VAL A 11 -7.88 -0.89 7.45
N LEU A 12 -7.17 0.20 7.66
CA LEU A 12 -7.72 1.47 8.11
C LEU A 12 -7.64 2.47 6.96
N ARG A 13 -8.73 3.20 6.71
CA ARG A 13 -8.77 4.25 5.67
C ARG A 13 -9.35 5.53 6.25
N ALA A 14 -8.68 6.64 5.97
CA ALA A 14 -9.14 7.98 6.29
C ALA A 14 -9.28 8.78 5.00
N ASN A 15 -10.39 9.48 4.85
CA ASN A 15 -10.66 10.34 3.70
C ASN A 15 -11.24 11.65 4.19
N TYR A 16 -10.70 12.76 3.69
CA TYR A 16 -11.17 14.09 3.99
C TYR A 16 -11.34 14.87 2.69
N ARG A 17 -12.43 15.63 2.58
CA ARG A 17 -12.74 16.47 1.42
C ARG A 17 -13.22 17.82 1.90
N THR A 18 -12.72 18.87 1.28
CA THR A 18 -13.13 20.25 1.57
C THR A 18 -12.97 21.11 0.34
N ASP A 19 -13.77 22.18 0.27
CA ASP A 19 -13.51 23.27 -0.67
C ASP A 19 -12.35 24.14 -0.12
N VAL A 20 -11.43 24.53 -1.01
CA VAL A 20 -10.36 25.48 -0.72
C VAL A 20 -10.27 26.43 -1.91
N ALA A 21 -10.61 27.70 -1.68
CA ALA A 21 -10.55 28.75 -2.71
C ALA A 21 -11.30 28.40 -4.01
N GLY A 22 -12.45 27.71 -3.91
CA GLY A 22 -13.26 27.31 -5.06
C GLY A 22 -12.76 26.06 -5.78
N TYR A 23 -11.77 25.36 -5.21
CA TYR A 23 -11.30 24.06 -5.68
C TYR A 23 -11.68 22.97 -4.67
N LEU A 24 -12.05 21.81 -5.18
CA LEU A 24 -12.26 20.63 -4.35
C LEU A 24 -10.91 20.00 -4.00
N MET A 25 -10.51 20.13 -2.74
CA MET A 25 -9.39 19.42 -2.18
C MET A 25 -9.86 18.10 -1.55
N ALA A 26 -9.13 17.02 -1.82
CA ALA A 26 -9.32 15.74 -1.15
C ALA A 26 -8.00 15.17 -0.67
N VAL A 27 -7.99 14.65 0.55
CA VAL A 27 -6.86 13.97 1.17
C VAL A 27 -7.31 12.57 1.56
N SER A 28 -6.51 11.58 1.21
CA SER A 28 -6.76 10.18 1.52
C SER A 28 -5.51 9.55 2.10
N ALA A 29 -5.69 8.69 3.09
CA ALA A 29 -4.64 7.84 3.64
C ALA A 29 -5.20 6.44 3.90
N ASP A 30 -4.40 5.43 3.59
CA ASP A 30 -4.71 4.04 3.93
C ASP A 30 -3.53 3.38 4.63
N TYR A 31 -3.86 2.61 5.67
CA TYR A 31 -2.92 1.77 6.39
C TYR A 31 -3.41 0.34 6.33
N THR A 32 -2.60 -0.52 5.70
CA THR A 32 -2.86 -1.95 5.62
C THR A 32 -1.85 -2.67 6.52
N TRP A 33 -2.34 -3.48 7.45
CA TRP A 33 -1.50 -4.29 8.33
C TRP A 33 -1.77 -5.78 8.10
N GLN A 34 -0.68 -6.55 8.07
CA GLN A 34 -0.74 -8.00 8.00
C GLN A 34 0.11 -8.58 9.13
N SER A 35 -0.48 -9.49 9.91
CA SER A 35 0.22 -10.22 10.96
C SER A 35 1.28 -11.15 10.38
N GLU A 36 2.21 -11.57 11.24
CA GLU A 36 3.24 -12.56 10.92
C GLU A 36 2.65 -13.80 10.21
N THR A 37 3.35 -14.24 9.16
CA THR A 37 2.97 -15.42 8.37
C THR A 37 4.11 -16.41 8.36
N GLN A 38 3.84 -17.64 8.80
CA GLN A 38 4.76 -18.76 8.73
C GLN A 38 4.46 -19.56 7.45
N PHE A 39 5.39 -19.55 6.50
CA PHE A 39 5.22 -20.17 5.19
C PHE A 39 5.67 -21.63 5.13
N ASP A 40 6.15 -22.22 6.23
CA ASP A 40 6.78 -23.54 6.22
C ASP A 40 6.27 -24.48 7.33
N LEU A 41 5.94 -25.71 6.94
CA LEU A 41 5.51 -26.83 7.79
C LEU A 41 6.66 -27.39 8.65
N SER A 42 7.92 -27.09 8.28
CA SER A 42 9.13 -27.63 8.92
C SER A 42 9.70 -26.78 10.06
N THR A 43 9.07 -25.66 10.45
CA THR A 43 9.54 -24.79 11.56
C THR A 43 10.97 -24.25 11.38
N SER A 44 11.42 -24.05 10.14
CA SER A 44 12.70 -23.38 9.87
C SER A 44 12.62 -21.88 10.20
N PRO A 45 13.59 -21.30 10.96
CA PRO A 45 13.62 -19.88 11.31
C PRO A 45 13.69 -18.90 10.12
N ASN A 46 14.08 -19.40 8.94
CA ASN A 46 14.35 -18.59 7.75
C ASN A 46 13.10 -18.31 6.88
N THR A 47 11.93 -18.82 7.25
CA THR A 47 10.66 -18.66 6.50
C THR A 47 9.60 -17.84 7.26
N LEU A 48 10.02 -17.14 8.32
CA LEU A 48 9.19 -16.23 9.10
C LEU A 48 9.16 -14.84 8.44
N GLN A 49 8.01 -14.43 7.91
CA GLN A 49 7.83 -13.03 7.50
C GLN A 49 7.23 -12.26 8.68
N PRO A 50 7.97 -11.31 9.27
CA PRO A 50 7.48 -10.53 10.40
C PRO A 50 6.27 -9.69 9.98
N SER A 51 5.43 -9.34 10.96
CA SER A 51 4.28 -8.47 10.70
C SER A 51 4.73 -7.17 10.04
N TYR A 52 4.00 -6.74 9.01
CA TYR A 52 4.31 -5.52 8.30
C TYR A 52 3.05 -4.69 8.10
N GLY A 53 3.27 -3.38 8.00
CA GLY A 53 2.23 -2.41 7.71
C GLY A 53 2.65 -1.52 6.54
N ILE A 54 1.75 -1.31 5.60
CA ILE A 54 1.95 -0.44 4.44
C ILE A 54 1.07 0.79 4.62
N VAL A 55 1.68 1.97 4.55
CA VAL A 55 0.98 3.26 4.59
C VAL A 55 1.03 3.87 3.19
N ASN A 56 -0.13 4.27 2.67
CA ASN A 56 -0.23 5.04 1.44
C ASN A 56 -1.02 6.33 1.71
N ALA A 57 -0.76 7.36 0.93
CA ALA A 57 -1.52 8.60 0.99
C ALA A 57 -1.65 9.25 -0.38
N SER A 58 -2.66 10.10 -0.54
CA SER A 58 -2.79 10.96 -1.71
C SER A 58 -3.44 12.28 -1.34
N VAL A 59 -3.09 13.32 -2.08
CA VAL A 59 -3.71 14.64 -2.02
C VAL A 59 -4.12 15.01 -3.43
N SER A 60 -5.37 15.40 -3.63
CA SER A 60 -5.88 15.86 -4.91
C SER A 60 -6.49 17.25 -4.80
N LEU A 61 -6.29 18.06 -5.82
CA LEU A 61 -6.97 19.32 -6.04
C LEU A 61 -7.69 19.25 -7.38
N ALA A 62 -8.96 19.67 -7.41
CA ALA A 62 -9.77 19.64 -8.62
C ALA A 62 -10.56 20.93 -8.78
N SER A 63 -10.68 21.43 -10.01
CA SER A 63 -11.66 22.44 -10.34
C SER A 63 -12.87 21.78 -10.98
N THR A 64 -14.02 21.89 -10.33
CA THR A 64 -15.30 21.47 -10.92
C THR A 64 -15.74 22.39 -12.05
N ALA A 65 -15.35 23.67 -12.01
CA ALA A 65 -15.69 24.66 -13.03
C ALA A 65 -14.89 24.49 -14.33
N SER A 66 -13.63 24.06 -14.25
CA SER A 66 -12.73 23.92 -15.42
C SER A 66 -12.32 22.48 -15.73
N GLY A 67 -13.02 21.49 -15.14
CA GLY A 67 -12.93 20.08 -15.55
C GLY A 67 -11.59 19.39 -15.29
N TRP A 68 -10.70 19.97 -14.49
CA TRP A 68 -9.37 19.41 -14.24
C TRP A 68 -9.18 18.88 -12.82
N ARG A 69 -8.27 17.93 -12.66
CA ARG A 69 -7.81 17.38 -11.38
C ARG A 69 -6.33 17.03 -11.42
N VAL A 70 -5.62 17.43 -10.38
CA VAL A 70 -4.24 17.01 -10.12
C VAL A 70 -4.20 16.24 -8.80
N THR A 71 -3.53 15.09 -8.80
CA THR A 71 -3.38 14.24 -7.61
C THR A 71 -1.93 13.87 -7.40
N LEU A 72 -1.40 14.20 -6.22
CA LEU A 72 -0.15 13.68 -5.70
C LEU A 72 -0.42 12.38 -4.95
N VAL A 73 0.35 11.34 -5.25
CA VAL A 73 0.21 10.01 -4.65
C VAL A 73 1.54 9.60 -4.04
N GLY A 74 1.51 9.10 -2.82
CA GLY A 74 2.62 8.47 -2.14
C GLY A 74 2.26 7.05 -1.73
N LYS A 75 3.10 6.09 -2.13
CA LYS A 75 2.88 4.66 -1.91
C LYS A 75 4.01 4.09 -1.07
N ASN A 76 3.68 3.18 -0.17
CA ASN A 76 4.59 2.57 0.81
C ASN A 76 5.44 3.63 1.55
N LEU A 77 4.79 4.62 2.15
CA LEU A 77 5.44 5.79 2.78
C LEU A 77 6.39 5.42 3.94
N ALA A 78 6.12 4.29 4.60
CA ALA A 78 6.95 3.73 5.66
C ALA A 78 8.14 2.88 5.15
N ASP A 79 8.33 2.82 3.82
CA ASP A 79 9.42 2.14 3.12
C ASP A 79 9.62 0.68 3.58
N LYS A 80 8.51 -0.07 3.65
CA LYS A 80 8.52 -1.46 4.08
C LYS A 80 8.68 -2.38 2.90
N SER A 81 9.83 -3.06 2.83
CA SER A 81 10.01 -4.17 1.90
C SER A 81 9.32 -5.42 2.46
N TYR A 82 8.36 -5.96 1.70
CA TYR A 82 7.63 -7.18 2.04
C TYR A 82 7.59 -8.12 0.84
N SER A 83 7.64 -9.44 1.10
CA SER A 83 7.43 -10.43 0.05
C SER A 83 5.94 -10.75 -0.06
N GLN A 84 5.41 -10.86 -1.28
CA GLN A 84 4.06 -11.38 -1.49
C GLN A 84 4.01 -12.91 -1.51
N PHE A 85 5.14 -13.58 -1.76
CA PHE A 85 5.22 -15.03 -1.80
C PHE A 85 6.66 -15.49 -1.52
N LEU A 86 6.80 -16.53 -0.71
CA LEU A 86 8.06 -17.26 -0.51
C LEU A 86 7.81 -18.68 -1.03
N LEU A 87 8.38 -19.03 -2.18
CA LEU A 87 8.32 -20.40 -2.71
C LEU A 87 9.54 -21.20 -2.23
N PRO A 88 9.37 -22.36 -1.57
CA PRO A 88 10.48 -23.25 -1.24
C PRO A 88 11.11 -23.83 -2.50
N GLY A 89 12.45 -23.84 -2.57
CA GLY A 89 13.25 -24.41 -3.65
C GLY A 89 14.75 -24.23 -3.38
N ALA A 90 15.64 -24.78 -4.22
CA ALA A 90 17.10 -24.69 -4.05
C ALA A 90 17.64 -23.25 -3.93
N ASN A 91 16.85 -22.25 -4.36
CA ASN A 91 17.03 -20.84 -4.08
C ASN A 91 15.67 -20.26 -3.62
N THR A 92 15.66 -19.40 -2.60
CA THR A 92 14.45 -18.70 -2.13
C THR A 92 13.95 -17.74 -3.21
N GLN A 93 12.84 -18.06 -3.87
CA GLN A 93 12.20 -17.15 -4.83
C GLN A 93 11.25 -16.19 -4.11
N ARG A 94 11.47 -14.89 -4.30
CA ARG A 94 10.70 -13.79 -3.70
C ARG A 94 9.85 -13.11 -4.77
N ALA A 95 8.53 -13.15 -4.64
CA ALA A 95 7.65 -12.32 -5.45
C ALA A 95 7.71 -10.87 -4.92
N VAL A 96 8.36 -9.99 -5.68
CA VAL A 96 8.52 -8.57 -5.36
C VAL A 96 7.31 -7.81 -5.92
N PRO A 97 6.32 -7.41 -5.09
CA PRO A 97 5.28 -6.49 -5.56
C PRO A 97 5.88 -5.20 -6.10
N ARG A 98 5.19 -4.56 -7.03
CA ARG A 98 5.57 -3.24 -7.56
C ARG A 98 5.71 -2.17 -6.47
N ASP A 99 5.01 -2.36 -5.35
CA ASP A 99 4.99 -1.47 -4.18
C ASP A 99 6.01 -1.88 -3.09
N ASP A 100 6.98 -2.74 -3.42
CA ASP A 100 8.09 -3.19 -2.57
C ASP A 100 8.95 -2.06 -1.98
N ARG A 101 8.93 -0.89 -2.62
CA ARG A 101 9.62 0.32 -2.17
C ARG A 101 8.69 1.52 -2.16
N ARG A 102 9.06 2.52 -1.36
CA ARG A 102 8.41 3.82 -1.40
C ARG A 102 8.52 4.46 -2.78
N TYR A 103 7.40 4.95 -3.32
CA TYR A 103 7.40 5.77 -4.52
C TYR A 103 6.36 6.88 -4.46
N TYR A 104 6.58 7.90 -5.29
CA TYR A 104 5.68 9.03 -5.45
C TYR A 104 5.26 9.14 -6.90
N GLY A 105 4.04 9.61 -7.13
CA GLY A 105 3.49 9.80 -8.46
C GLY A 105 2.58 11.02 -8.52
N VAL A 106 2.43 11.54 -9.73
CA VAL A 106 1.51 12.63 -10.03
C VAL A 106 0.55 12.15 -11.10
N ASN A 107 -0.75 12.32 -10.87
CA ASN A 107 -1.80 12.06 -11.85
C ASN A 107 -2.46 13.37 -12.22
N VAL A 108 -2.57 13.64 -13.52
CA VAL A 108 -3.26 14.82 -14.05
C VAL A 108 -4.40 14.32 -14.93
N ARG A 109 -5.59 14.85 -14.71
CA ARG A 109 -6.80 14.56 -15.49
C ARG A 109 -7.41 15.87 -15.94
N TYR A 110 -7.83 15.92 -17.19
CA TYR A 110 -8.53 17.05 -17.79
C TYR A 110 -9.72 16.50 -18.58
N GLU A 111 -10.88 17.13 -18.45
CA GLU A 111 -12.12 16.78 -19.14
C GLU A 111 -12.49 17.92 -20.10
N PHE A 112 -12.76 17.56 -21.36
CA PHE A 112 -13.10 18.48 -22.45
C PHE A 112 -14.62 18.58 -22.65
#